data_AF-A0A259JZY4-F1
#
_entry.id   AF-A0A259JZY4-F1
#
_cell.length_a   1.000
_cell.length_b   1.000
_cell.length_c   1.000
_cell.angle_alpha   90.00
_cell.angle_beta   90.00
_cell.angle_gamma   90.00
#
_symmetry.space_group_name_H-M   'P 1'
#
loop_
_entity.id
_entity.type
_entity.pdbx_description
1 polymer ?
#
loop_
_entity_poly.entity_id
_entity_poly.type
_entity_poly.pdbx_seq_one_letter_code
_entity_poly.pdbx_strand_id
1 'polypeptide(L)'
;MNMDRRRVLLLAGATLLAPAAASAASQPLVTVYKDPSCNCCGAWAEHIAKAGFSTKIVEEPRINAIKVRFGIPSALWSCHTAEVENYLLEGHVPAT
;
A
#
# COMPACT_ATOMS: atom_id res chain seq x y z
N MET A 1 -20.84 66.99 11.64
CA MET A 1 -20.38 65.86 12.46
C MET A 1 -20.76 64.58 11.73
N ASN A 2 -19.96 64.18 10.74
CA ASN A 2 -18.99 63.08 10.87
C ASN A 2 -19.62 61.85 11.51
N MET A 3 -20.31 61.07 10.69
CA MET A 3 -20.65 59.68 11.01
C MET A 3 -19.32 58.94 11.25
N ASP A 4 -19.14 58.48 12.49
CA ASP A 4 -17.92 57.87 13.00
C ASP A 4 -17.43 56.73 12.09
N ARG A 5 -16.36 56.99 11.35
CA ARG A 5 -15.56 55.99 10.60
C ARG A 5 -15.05 54.86 11.49
N ARG A 6 -15.14 55.03 12.82
CA ARG A 6 -14.75 54.06 13.85
C ARG A 6 -15.69 52.85 13.95
N ARG A 7 -16.93 52.92 13.43
CA ARG A 7 -17.88 51.79 13.51
C ARG A 7 -17.70 50.71 12.44
N VAL A 8 -16.83 50.92 11.45
CA VAL A 8 -16.64 49.97 10.32
C VAL A 8 -15.56 48.91 10.64
N LEU A 9 -14.91 48.96 11.80
CA LEU A 9 -13.68 48.22 12.10
C LEU A 9 -13.84 47.03 13.07
N LEU A 10 -14.99 46.33 13.06
CA LEU A 10 -15.22 45.20 13.99
C LEU A 10 -15.72 43.90 13.34
N LEU A 11 -15.41 43.63 12.06
CA LEU A 11 -15.82 42.38 11.40
C LEU A 11 -14.68 41.54 10.83
N ALA A 12 -13.41 41.87 11.09
CA ALA A 12 -12.29 41.10 10.56
C ALA A 12 -11.76 40.10 11.62
N GLY A 13 -12.02 38.81 11.41
CA GLY A 13 -11.12 37.78 11.93
C GLY A 13 -11.74 36.59 12.68
N ALA A 14 -12.82 36.00 12.20
CA ALA A 14 -13.10 34.58 12.50
C ALA A 14 -12.55 33.73 11.34
N THR A 15 -11.24 33.49 11.32
CA THR A 15 -10.66 32.48 10.44
C THR A 15 -11.14 31.11 10.89
N LEU A 16 -12.12 30.56 10.18
CA LEU A 16 -12.53 29.16 10.30
C LEU A 16 -11.29 28.28 10.03
N LEU A 17 -10.72 27.67 11.08
CA LEU A 17 -9.88 26.48 10.90
C LEU A 17 -10.79 25.35 10.43
N ALA A 18 -10.92 25.19 9.12
CA ALA A 18 -11.51 23.99 8.56
C ALA A 18 -10.60 22.80 8.93
N PRO A 19 -11.13 21.69 9.45
CA PRO A 19 -10.35 20.48 9.62
C PRO A 19 -9.86 20.04 8.23
N ALA A 20 -8.56 19.95 8.03
CA ALA A 20 -8.03 19.24 6.88
C ALA A 20 -8.50 17.79 7.00
N ALA A 21 -9.39 17.36 6.10
CA ALA A 21 -9.72 15.95 5.99
C ALA A 21 -8.43 15.22 5.62
N ALA A 22 -7.91 14.43 6.55
CA ALA A 22 -6.82 13.51 6.24
C ALA A 22 -7.37 12.49 5.24
N SER A 23 -6.98 12.62 3.97
CA SER A 23 -7.21 11.55 3.00
C SER A 23 -6.40 10.33 3.46
N ALA A 24 -7.08 9.25 3.82
CA ALA A 24 -6.43 7.97 4.00
C ALA A 24 -5.80 7.58 2.65
N ALA A 25 -4.47 7.55 2.57
CA ALA A 25 -3.78 7.03 1.41
C ALA A 25 -4.14 5.55 1.26
N SER A 26 -4.59 5.15 0.07
CA SER A 26 -4.84 3.74 -0.23
C SER A 26 -3.53 2.97 -0.12
N GLN A 27 -3.56 1.83 0.58
CA GLN A 27 -2.41 0.92 0.63
C GLN A 27 -2.04 0.46 -0.79
N PRO A 28 -0.75 0.26 -1.09
CA PRO A 28 -0.32 -0.18 -2.40
C PRO A 28 -0.85 -1.59 -2.70
N LEU A 29 -0.94 -1.90 -4.00
CA LEU A 29 -1.27 -3.24 -4.46
C LEU A 29 -0.06 -4.16 -4.29
N VAL A 30 -0.25 -5.28 -3.60
CA VAL A 30 0.70 -6.39 -3.51
C VAL A 30 0.25 -7.48 -4.48
N THR A 31 1.04 -7.74 -5.52
CA THR A 31 0.78 -8.85 -6.46
C THR A 31 1.65 -10.04 -6.08
N VAL A 32 1.03 -11.12 -5.62
CA VAL A 32 1.68 -12.35 -5.15
C VAL A 32 1.69 -13.39 -6.26
N TYR A 33 2.87 -13.79 -6.71
CA TYR A 33 3.09 -14.90 -7.63
C TYR A 33 3.39 -16.16 -6.82
N LYS A 34 2.58 -17.20 -6.97
CA LYS A 34 2.77 -18.48 -6.25
C LYS A 34 2.53 -19.68 -7.17
N ASP A 35 3.13 -20.82 -6.81
CA ASP A 35 2.68 -22.10 -7.34
C ASP A 35 1.26 -22.43 -6.82
N PRO A 36 0.31 -22.89 -7.66
CA PRO A 36 -1.07 -23.21 -7.23
C PRO A 36 -1.13 -24.17 -6.05
N SER A 37 -0.22 -25.15 -5.99
CA SER A 37 -0.18 -26.19 -4.94
C SER A 37 0.44 -25.72 -3.62
N CYS A 38 1.05 -24.52 -3.57
CA CYS A 38 1.62 -23.98 -2.34
C CYS A 38 0.55 -23.33 -1.45
N ASN A 39 0.09 -24.06 -0.43
CA ASN A 39 -0.92 -23.57 0.51
C ASN A 39 -0.38 -22.50 1.48
N CYS A 40 0.86 -22.60 1.96
CA CYS A 40 1.44 -21.59 2.85
C CYS A 40 1.61 -20.23 2.16
N CYS A 41 1.85 -20.22 0.84
CA CYS A 41 1.89 -19.01 0.02
C CYS A 41 0.52 -18.31 -0.02
N GLY A 42 -0.58 -19.08 -0.07
CA GLY A 42 -1.94 -18.55 0.03
C GLY A 42 -2.22 -17.94 1.41
N ALA A 43 -1.83 -18.65 2.48
CA ALA A 43 -1.97 -18.15 3.84
C ALA A 43 -1.16 -16.86 4.09
N TRP A 44 0.02 -16.73 3.48
CA TRP A 44 0.80 -15.49 3.53
C TRP A 44 0.09 -14.35 2.80
N ALA A 45 -0.46 -14.58 1.60
CA ALA A 45 -1.25 -13.57 0.88
C ALA A 45 -2.48 -13.12 1.68
N GLU A 46 -3.17 -14.04 2.36
CA GLU A 46 -4.26 -13.70 3.29
C GLU A 46 -3.78 -12.85 4.47
N HIS A 47 -2.60 -13.13 5.02
CA HIS A 47 -2.01 -12.32 6.08
C HIS A 47 -1.75 -10.89 5.61
N ILE A 48 -1.19 -10.71 4.40
CA ILE A 48 -0.97 -9.39 3.80
C ILE A 48 -2.29 -8.64 3.57
N ALA A 49 -3.32 -9.33 3.09
CA ALA A 49 -4.65 -8.73 2.94
C ALA A 49 -5.25 -8.29 4.29
N LYS A 50 -5.11 -9.12 5.34
CA LYS A 50 -5.56 -8.80 6.71
C LYS A 50 -4.80 -7.63 7.33
N ALA A 51 -3.56 -7.38 6.88
CA ALA A 51 -2.78 -6.21 7.27
C ALA A 51 -3.24 -4.92 6.57
N GLY A 52 -4.23 -4.99 5.67
CA GLY A 52 -4.87 -3.83 5.02
C GLY A 52 -4.37 -3.53 3.61
N PHE A 53 -3.45 -4.32 3.07
CA PHE A 53 -2.96 -4.16 1.71
C PHE A 53 -3.95 -4.71 0.67
N SER A 54 -4.13 -3.97 -0.42
CA SER A 54 -4.79 -4.53 -1.60
C SER A 54 -3.94 -5.69 -2.11
N THR A 55 -4.50 -6.89 -2.24
CA THR A 55 -3.71 -8.08 -2.58
C THR A 55 -4.29 -8.79 -3.79
N LYS A 56 -3.44 -9.09 -4.77
CA LYS A 56 -3.80 -9.87 -5.97
C LYS A 56 -2.94 -11.13 -6.01
N ILE A 57 -3.56 -12.30 -6.20
CA ILE A 57 -2.84 -13.56 -6.39
C ILE A 57 -2.74 -13.87 -7.88
N VAL A 58 -1.56 -14.27 -8.32
CA VAL A 58 -1.28 -14.82 -9.64
C VAL A 58 -0.74 -16.23 -9.45
N GLU A 59 -1.52 -17.22 -9.85
CA GLU A 59 -1.09 -18.62 -9.83
C GLU A 59 -0.23 -18.92 -11.06
N GLU A 60 0.99 -19.40 -10.82
CA GLU A 60 1.97 -19.72 -11.85
C GLU A 60 2.68 -21.05 -11.48
N PRO A 61 2.35 -22.16 -12.17
CA PRO A 61 3.00 -23.46 -11.97
C PRO A 61 4.51 -23.45 -12.24
N ARG A 62 5.01 -22.48 -13.02
CA ARG A 62 6.44 -22.29 -13.28
C ARG A 62 6.98 -21.08 -12.54
N ILE A 63 6.78 -21.02 -11.23
CA ILE A 63 7.16 -19.86 -10.41
C ILE A 63 8.63 -19.45 -10.57
N ASN A 64 9.53 -20.42 -10.80
CA ASN A 64 10.95 -20.15 -11.05
C ASN A 64 11.18 -19.28 -12.30
N ALA A 65 10.35 -19.41 -13.34
CA ALA A 65 10.44 -18.57 -14.55
C ALA A 65 10.10 -17.11 -14.24
N ILE A 66 9.18 -16.86 -13.30
CA ILE A 66 8.87 -15.50 -12.81
C ILE A 66 10.07 -14.92 -12.09
N LYS A 67 10.69 -15.68 -11.19
CA LYS A 67 11.87 -15.25 -10.42
C LYS A 67 13.05 -14.90 -11.33
N VAL A 68 13.29 -15.70 -12.38
CA VAL A 68 14.29 -15.40 -13.42
C VAL A 68 13.95 -14.11 -14.15
N ARG A 69 12.70 -13.91 -14.58
CA ARG A 69 12.26 -12.69 -15.27
C ARG A 69 12.42 -11.45 -14.41
N PHE A 70 12.22 -11.58 -13.10
CA PHE A 70 12.43 -10.50 -12.12
C PHE A 70 13.90 -10.31 -11.71
N GLY A 71 14.82 -11.16 -12.20
CA GLY A 71 16.24 -11.05 -11.88
C GLY A 71 16.58 -11.38 -10.43
N ILE A 72 15.74 -12.18 -9.75
CA ILE A 72 15.98 -12.56 -8.36
C ILE A 72 17.12 -13.58 -8.33
N PRO A 73 18.21 -13.34 -7.57
CA PRO A 73 19.28 -14.32 -7.41
C PRO A 73 18.75 -15.65 -6.86
N SER A 74 19.16 -16.77 -7.47
CA SER A 74 18.67 -18.10 -7.09
C SER A 74 18.92 -18.45 -5.62
N ALA A 75 19.97 -17.88 -5.01
CA ALA A 75 20.28 -18.06 -3.59
C ALA A 75 19.22 -17.46 -2.64
N LEU A 76 18.35 -16.57 -3.14
CA LEU A 76 17.27 -15.96 -2.35
C LEU A 76 15.92 -16.63 -2.57
N TRP A 77 15.82 -17.58 -3.51
CA TRP A 77 14.52 -18.10 -3.93
C TRP A 77 13.77 -18.82 -2.81
N SER A 78 12.50 -18.46 -2.68
CA SER A 78 11.50 -19.06 -1.79
C SER A 78 10.29 -19.57 -2.59
N CYS A 79 9.24 -20.00 -1.91
CA CYS A 79 8.07 -20.62 -2.52
C CYS A 79 7.19 -19.65 -3.34
N HIS A 80 7.28 -18.35 -3.07
CA HIS A 80 6.54 -17.29 -3.77
C HIS A 80 7.37 -16.02 -3.88
N THR A 81 6.93 -15.10 -4.71
CA THR A 81 7.48 -13.75 -4.86
C THR A 81 6.31 -12.77 -4.95
N ALA A 82 6.43 -11.60 -4.34
CA ALA A 82 5.45 -10.52 -4.47
C ALA A 82 6.08 -9.27 -5.08
N GLU A 83 5.29 -8.54 -5.87
CA GLU A 83 5.60 -7.18 -6.32
C GLU A 83 4.75 -6.18 -5.52
N VAL A 84 5.37 -5.13 -5.00
CA VAL A 84 4.70 -3.98 -4.39
C VAL A 84 5.39 -2.71 -4.84
N GLU A 85 4.67 -1.87 -5.58
CA GLU A 85 5.23 -0.69 -6.26
C GLU A 85 6.48 -1.04 -7.09
N ASN A 86 7.67 -0.64 -6.65
CA ASN A 86 8.96 -0.90 -7.28
C ASN A 86 9.83 -1.91 -6.52
N TYR A 87 9.24 -2.63 -5.56
CA TYR A 87 9.93 -3.63 -4.73
C TYR A 87 9.47 -5.04 -5.04
N LEU A 88 10.41 -5.97 -4.87
CA LEU A 88 10.17 -7.40 -4.85
C LEU A 88 10.31 -7.93 -3.41
N LEU A 89 9.32 -8.68 -2.96
CA LEU A 89 9.31 -9.39 -1.69
C LEU A 89 9.47 -10.88 -1.97
N GLU A 90 10.55 -11.47 -1.45
CA GLU A 90 10.86 -12.88 -1.67
C GLU A 90 10.63 -13.68 -0.39
N GLY A 91 9.70 -14.64 -0.44
CA GLY A 91 9.35 -15.48 0.71
C GLY A 91 8.50 -14.77 1.78
N HIS A 92 8.49 -15.31 2.99
CA HIS A 92 7.57 -14.92 4.07
C HIS A 92 8.00 -13.63 4.79
N VAL A 93 8.03 -12.51 4.09
CA VAL A 93 8.30 -11.20 4.69
C VAL A 93 7.10 -10.78 5.56
N PRO A 94 7.27 -10.43 6.85
CA PRO A 94 6.16 -10.03 7.72
C PRO A 94 5.56 -8.66 7.36
N ALA A 95 4.26 -8.46 7.63
CA ALA A 95 3.57 -7.17 7.50
C ALA A 95 3.46 -6.41 8.84
N THR A 96 4.46 -6.56 9.71
CA THR A 96 4.52 -5.98 11.07
C THR A 96 4.93 -4.52 11.08
#